data_AF-A0A966IRR9-F1
#
_entry.id   AF-A0A966IRR9-F1
#
_cell.length_a   1.000
_cell.length_b   1.000
_cell.length_c   1.000
_cell.angle_alpha   90.00
_cell.angle_beta   90.00
_cell.angle_gamma   90.00
#
_symmetry.space_group_name_H-M   'P 1'
#
loop_
_entity.id
_entity.type
_entity.pdbx_description
1 polymer ?
#
loop_
_entity_poly.entity_id
_entity_poly.type
_entity_poly.pdbx_seq_one_letter_code
_entity_poly.pdbx_strand_id
1 'polypeptide(L)'
;LGYVDDDAFAQSQARSHRRQGRSQLAIRQRLRQHRLDDAVIDTALDVADQASANGELLAACRFAQRRRLGPFDRRRPDEDDRNAIMQRQQRQLGAMARAGFSMAISRKVILLADPDSAEAFIDQLEHGEDPTL
;
A
#
# COMPACT_ATOMS: atom_id res chain seq x y z
N LEU A 1 -3.42 34.10 1.75
CA LEU A 1 -4.20 33.33 2.72
C LEU A 1 -4.99 32.28 1.96
N GLY A 2 -4.51 31.04 1.92
CA GLY A 2 -5.18 29.87 1.33
C GLY A 2 -4.76 28.53 1.98
N TYR A 3 -3.86 28.58 2.97
CA TYR A 3 -3.23 27.41 3.59
C TYR A 3 -4.22 26.47 4.30
N VAL A 4 -5.26 27.01 4.94
CA VAL A 4 -6.24 26.19 5.67
C VAL A 4 -7.04 25.29 4.71
N ASP A 5 -7.36 25.79 3.52
CA ASP A 5 -8.08 25.00 2.52
C ASP A 5 -7.18 23.92 1.90
N ASP A 6 -5.93 24.28 1.61
CA ASP A 6 -4.93 23.35 1.07
C ASP A 6 -4.64 22.19 2.03
N ASP A 7 -4.49 22.47 3.33
CA ASP A 7 -4.28 21.46 4.37
C ASP A 7 -5.47 20.49 4.47
N ALA A 8 -6.69 21.02 4.58
CA ALA A 8 -7.89 20.21 4.72
C ALA A 8 -8.15 19.37 3.45
N PHE A 9 -7.93 19.96 2.27
CA PHE A 9 -8.03 19.27 1.00
C PHE A 9 -7.00 18.15 0.89
N ALA A 10 -5.72 18.43 1.17
CA ALA A 10 -4.63 17.46 1.09
C ALA A 10 -4.87 16.27 2.03
N GLN A 11 -5.27 16.52 3.28
CA GLN A 11 -5.58 15.48 4.26
C GLN A 11 -6.74 14.59 3.79
N SER A 12 -7.81 15.18 3.26
CA SER A 12 -8.97 14.45 2.75
C SER A 12 -8.58 13.54 1.57
N GLN A 13 -7.82 14.07 0.61
CA GLN A 13 -7.34 13.31 -0.55
C GLN A 13 -6.36 12.21 -0.14
N ALA A 14 -5.41 12.49 0.74
CA ALA A 14 -4.44 11.51 1.25
C ALA A 14 -5.15 10.34 1.94
N ARG A 15 -6.08 10.62 2.86
CA ARG A 15 -6.90 9.59 3.52
C ARG A 15 -7.70 8.75 2.52
N SER A 16 -8.33 9.40 1.54
CA SER A 16 -9.08 8.71 0.50
C SER A 16 -8.19 7.76 -0.31
N HIS A 17 -7.02 8.23 -0.75
CA HIS A 17 -6.07 7.42 -1.50
C HIS A 17 -5.45 6.29 -0.66
N ARG A 18 -5.16 6.52 0.63
CA ARG A 18 -4.71 5.48 1.55
C ARG A 18 -5.74 4.37 1.72
N ARG A 19 -7.01 4.70 1.96
CA ARG A 19 -8.11 3.72 2.00
C ARG A 19 -8.23 2.93 0.71
N GLN A 20 -7.99 3.58 -0.43
CA GLN A 20 -7.96 2.91 -1.72
C GLN A 20 -6.72 2.02 -1.93
N GLY A 21 -5.74 1.99 -1.03
CA GLY A 21 -4.49 1.22 -1.18
C GLY A 21 -3.53 1.85 -2.19
N ARG A 22 -3.31 3.16 -2.11
CA ARG A 22 -2.28 3.87 -2.88
C ARG A 22 -1.00 4.03 -2.05
N SER A 23 0.15 3.90 -2.71
CA SER A 23 1.47 4.15 -2.12
C SER A 23 1.65 5.64 -1.81
N GLN A 24 2.54 5.93 -0.88
CA GLN A 24 2.95 7.29 -0.53
C GLN A 24 3.42 8.06 -1.77
N LEU A 25 4.23 7.42 -2.63
CA LEU A 25 4.72 8.01 -3.88
C LEU A 25 3.56 8.39 -4.82
N ALA A 26 2.59 7.49 -5.00
CA ALA A 26 1.44 7.73 -5.85
C ALA A 26 0.49 8.81 -5.30
N ILE A 27 0.45 9.00 -3.98
CA ILE A 27 -0.30 10.07 -3.33
C ILE A 27 0.41 11.41 -3.52
N ARG A 28 1.72 11.48 -3.22
CA ARG A 28 2.53 12.69 -3.43
C ARG A 28 2.41 13.20 -4.87
N GLN A 29 2.54 12.32 -5.85
CA GLN A 29 2.42 12.69 -7.26
C GLN A 29 1.05 13.28 -7.62
N ARG A 30 -0.04 12.79 -7.01
CA ARG A 30 -1.39 13.33 -7.24
C ARG A 30 -1.56 14.68 -6.57
N LEU A 31 -1.14 14.81 -5.32
CA LEU A 31 -1.26 16.08 -4.58
C LEU A 31 -0.42 17.19 -5.22
N ARG A 32 0.78 16.87 -5.75
CA ARG A 32 1.59 17.81 -6.52
C ARG A 32 0.90 18.34 -7.78
N GLN A 33 -0.02 17.59 -8.40
CA GLN A 33 -0.80 18.09 -9.54
C GLN A 33 -1.74 19.23 -9.16
N HIS A 34 -2.10 19.33 -7.88
CA HIS A 34 -2.88 20.43 -7.31
C HIS A 34 -2.00 21.61 -6.87
N ARG A 35 -0.69 21.58 -7.17
CA ARG A 35 0.29 22.63 -6.79
C ARG A 35 0.42 22.83 -5.27
N LEU A 36 0.16 21.79 -4.50
CA LEU A 36 0.38 21.78 -3.06
C LEU A 36 1.89 21.68 -2.76
N ASP A 37 2.33 22.41 -1.74
CA ASP A 37 3.71 22.36 -1.26
C ASP A 37 4.04 21.00 -0.60
N ASP A 38 5.30 20.59 -0.70
CA ASP A 38 5.76 19.31 -0.15
C ASP A 38 5.51 19.20 1.37
N ALA A 39 5.59 20.30 2.12
CA ALA A 39 5.30 20.31 3.55
C ALA A 39 3.82 20.00 3.88
N VAL A 40 2.89 20.52 3.07
CA VAL A 40 1.44 20.24 3.20
C VAL A 40 1.16 18.77 2.85
N ILE A 41 1.81 18.28 1.80
CA ILE A 41 1.70 16.88 1.36
C ILE A 41 2.23 15.91 2.42
N ASP A 42 3.39 16.20 3.01
CA ASP A 42 4.00 15.36 4.04
C ASP A 42 3.11 15.32 5.29
N THR A 43 2.63 16.49 5.74
CA THR A 43 1.66 16.57 6.85
C THR A 43 0.38 15.77 6.56
N ALA A 44 -0.15 15.87 5.33
CA ALA A 44 -1.35 15.13 4.95
C ALA A 44 -1.14 13.61 4.92
N LEU A 45 0.04 13.15 4.51
CA LEU A 45 0.42 11.74 4.55
C LEU A 45 0.55 11.22 5.98
N ASP A 46 1.23 11.97 6.84
CA ASP A 46 1.38 11.62 8.25
C ASP A 46 -0.01 11.50 8.91
N VAL A 47 -0.89 12.47 8.69
CA VAL A 47 -2.28 12.45 9.18
C VAL A 47 -3.10 11.29 8.60
N ALA A 48 -2.82 10.87 7.37
CA ALA A 48 -3.50 9.73 6.75
C ALA A 48 -3.03 8.39 7.32
N ASP A 49 -1.80 8.31 7.81
CA ASP A 49 -1.17 7.08 8.31
C ASP A 49 -1.29 6.92 9.85
N GLN A 50 -1.61 8.00 10.57
CA GLN A 50 -1.75 8.06 12.04
C GLN A 50 -2.60 6.95 12.68
N ALA A 51 -3.61 6.45 11.99
CA ALA A 51 -4.53 5.43 12.53
C ALA A 51 -4.06 3.99 12.29
N SER A 52 -2.86 3.79 11.77
CA SER A 52 -2.33 2.46 11.44
C SER A 52 -0.90 2.32 11.95
N ALA A 53 -0.50 1.08 12.28
CA ALA A 53 0.89 0.81 12.65
C ALA A 53 1.86 1.15 11.51
N ASN A 54 1.46 0.87 10.27
CA ASN A 54 2.24 1.15 9.07
C ASN A 54 1.32 1.39 7.87
N GLY A 55 1.03 2.67 7.56
CA GLY A 55 0.10 3.05 6.50
C GLY A 55 0.54 2.65 5.09
N GLU A 56 1.85 2.62 4.81
CA GLU A 56 2.39 2.18 3.52
C GLU A 56 2.18 0.67 3.31
N LEU A 57 2.45 -0.13 4.35
CA LEU A 57 2.31 -1.57 4.30
C LEU A 57 0.83 -1.98 4.24
N LEU A 58 -0.04 -1.33 5.02
CA LEU A 58 -1.48 -1.53 4.95
C LEU A 58 -2.03 -1.18 3.56
N ALA A 59 -1.58 -0.07 2.98
CA ALA A 59 -1.95 0.31 1.62
C ALA A 59 -1.47 -0.72 0.58
N ALA A 60 -0.29 -1.30 0.76
CA ALA A 60 0.25 -2.35 -0.09
C ALA A 60 -0.58 -3.65 -0.02
N CYS A 61 -0.99 -4.08 1.18
CA CYS A 61 -1.88 -5.22 1.37
C CYS A 61 -3.23 -5.00 0.67
N ARG A 62 -3.87 -3.84 0.89
CA ARG A 62 -5.13 -3.46 0.21
C ARG A 62 -4.97 -3.42 -1.31
N PHE A 63 -3.81 -2.96 -1.81
CA PHE A 63 -3.52 -3.00 -3.24
C PHE A 63 -3.42 -4.42 -3.78
N ALA A 64 -2.68 -5.30 -3.08
CA ALA A 64 -2.54 -6.70 -3.46
C ALA A 64 -3.89 -7.41 -3.45
N GLN A 65 -4.73 -7.19 -2.43
CA GLN A 65 -6.08 -7.78 -2.34
C GLN A 65 -6.96 -7.37 -3.52
N ARG A 66 -7.08 -6.07 -3.79
CA ARG A 66 -7.87 -5.54 -4.92
C ARG A 66 -7.35 -6.01 -6.28
N ARG A 67 -6.04 -6.24 -6.41
CA ARG A 67 -5.41 -6.72 -7.66
C ARG A 67 -5.24 -8.23 -7.73
N ARG A 68 -5.63 -8.97 -6.68
CA ARG A 68 -5.45 -10.43 -6.53
C ARG A 68 -4.00 -10.86 -6.77
N LEU A 69 -3.09 -10.22 -6.04
CA LEU A 69 -1.65 -10.51 -6.09
C LEU A 69 -1.21 -11.26 -4.83
N GLY A 70 -0.10 -11.98 -4.91
CA GLY A 70 0.51 -12.68 -3.78
C GLY A 70 -0.49 -13.63 -3.11
N PRO A 71 -0.75 -13.50 -1.80
CA PRO A 71 -1.65 -14.38 -1.06
C PRO A 71 -3.10 -14.36 -1.59
N PHE A 72 -3.52 -13.27 -2.25
CA PHE A 72 -4.88 -13.13 -2.78
C PHE A 72 -5.03 -13.61 -4.23
N ASP A 73 -3.97 -14.14 -4.83
CA ASP A 73 -4.04 -14.74 -6.15
C ASP A 73 -4.88 -16.04 -6.07
N ARG A 74 -5.85 -16.19 -6.96
CA ARG A 74 -6.77 -17.34 -6.96
C ARG A 74 -6.16 -18.59 -7.60
N ARG A 75 -4.98 -18.46 -8.19
CA ARG A 75 -4.28 -19.59 -8.82
C ARG A 75 -3.65 -20.47 -7.75
N ARG A 76 -3.83 -21.78 -7.92
CA ARG A 76 -3.26 -22.81 -7.07
C ARG A 76 -1.76 -22.95 -7.34
N PRO A 77 -0.86 -22.61 -6.40
CA PRO A 77 0.58 -22.73 -6.59
C PRO A 77 1.03 -24.17 -6.84
N ASP A 78 0.26 -25.14 -6.34
CA ASP A 78 0.41 -26.59 -6.45
C ASP A 78 0.32 -27.13 -7.88
N GLU A 79 -0.16 -26.32 -8.84
CA GLU A 79 -0.21 -26.68 -10.27
C GLU A 79 1.03 -26.18 -11.05
N ASP A 80 1.81 -25.25 -10.48
CA ASP A 80 2.93 -24.58 -11.15
C ASP A 80 4.28 -25.16 -10.71
N ASP A 81 5.23 -25.30 -11.64
CA ASP A 81 6.62 -25.56 -11.28
C ASP A 81 7.29 -24.35 -10.61
N ARG A 82 8.48 -24.56 -10.03
CA ARG A 82 9.23 -23.51 -9.34
C ARG A 82 9.51 -22.29 -10.23
N ASN A 83 9.77 -22.49 -11.53
CA ASN A 83 10.08 -21.41 -12.45
C ASN A 83 8.83 -20.57 -12.77
N ALA A 84 7.68 -21.21 -12.95
CA ALA A 84 6.39 -20.55 -13.14
C ALA A 84 6.01 -19.72 -11.91
N ILE A 85 6.23 -20.25 -10.70
CA ILE A 85 6.06 -19.51 -9.44
C ILE A 85 6.94 -18.26 -9.40
N MET A 86 8.24 -18.39 -9.67
CA MET A 86 9.17 -17.26 -9.66
C MET A 86 8.79 -16.19 -10.69
N GLN A 87 8.45 -16.58 -11.92
CA GLN A 87 8.02 -15.65 -12.97
C GLN A 87 6.73 -14.92 -12.59
N ARG A 88 5.77 -15.61 -11.97
CA ARG A 88 4.54 -15.00 -11.45
C ARG A 88 4.86 -13.96 -10.37
N GLN A 89 5.66 -14.32 -9.37
CA GLN A 89 6.08 -13.40 -8.31
C GLN A 89 6.79 -12.17 -8.90
N GLN A 90 7.70 -12.36 -9.86
CA GLN A 90 8.39 -11.24 -10.52
C GLN A 90 7.41 -10.29 -11.23
N ARG A 91 6.39 -10.83 -11.91
CA ARG A 91 5.33 -10.02 -12.54
C ARG A 91 4.51 -9.23 -11.51
N GLN A 92 4.16 -9.87 -10.40
CA GLN A 92 3.41 -9.24 -9.30
C GLN A 92 4.23 -8.14 -8.63
N LEU A 93 5.51 -8.38 -8.34
CA LEU A 93 6.45 -7.39 -7.82
C LEU A 93 6.59 -6.19 -8.76
N GLY A 94 6.67 -6.43 -10.08
CA GLY A 94 6.64 -5.36 -11.08
C GLY A 94 5.35 -4.55 -11.08
N ALA A 95 4.20 -5.18 -10.81
CA ALA A 95 2.93 -4.47 -10.67
C ALA A 95 2.89 -3.58 -9.41
N MET A 96 3.45 -4.04 -8.29
CA MET A 96 3.60 -3.24 -7.06
C MET A 96 4.54 -2.05 -7.27
N ALA A 97 5.69 -2.26 -7.93
CA ALA A 97 6.65 -1.20 -8.22
C ALA A 97 6.04 -0.09 -9.10
N ARG A 98 5.28 -0.45 -10.15
CA ARG A 98 4.54 0.53 -10.97
C ARG A 98 3.44 1.26 -10.21
N ALA A 99 2.92 0.67 -9.14
CA ALA A 99 1.99 1.34 -8.22
C ALA A 99 2.70 2.24 -7.20
N GLY A 100 4.04 2.27 -7.20
CA GLY A 100 4.87 3.14 -6.38
C GLY A 100 5.31 2.56 -5.04
N PHE A 101 5.11 1.27 -4.80
CA PHE A 101 5.60 0.61 -3.58
C PHE A 101 7.08 0.23 -3.70
N SER A 102 7.81 0.32 -2.60
CA SER A 102 9.20 -0.12 -2.54
C SER A 102 9.33 -1.64 -2.71
N MET A 103 10.51 -2.11 -3.13
CA MET A 103 10.75 -3.55 -3.27
C MET A 103 10.61 -4.30 -1.94
N ALA A 104 11.03 -3.69 -0.82
CA ALA A 104 10.93 -4.28 0.51
C ALA A 104 9.47 -4.52 0.92
N ILE A 105 8.62 -3.48 0.82
CA ILE A 105 7.18 -3.58 1.09
C ILE A 105 6.52 -4.59 0.15
N SER A 106 6.85 -4.51 -1.15
CA SER A 106 6.28 -5.40 -2.17
C SER A 106 6.58 -6.87 -1.87
N ARG A 107 7.83 -7.21 -1.51
CA ARG A 107 8.20 -8.58 -1.14
C ARG A 107 7.46 -9.04 0.11
N LYS A 108 7.38 -8.19 1.14
CA LYS A 108 6.72 -8.53 2.39
C LYS A 108 5.26 -8.94 2.17
N VAL A 109 4.53 -8.21 1.31
CA VAL A 109 3.13 -8.52 0.98
C VAL A 109 3.00 -9.73 0.05
N ILE A 110 3.81 -9.81 -1.01
CA ILE A 110 3.67 -10.87 -2.03
C ILE A 110 4.06 -12.25 -1.48
N LEU A 111 4.94 -12.30 -0.48
CA LEU A 111 5.44 -13.53 0.11
C LEU A 111 4.66 -14.00 1.34
N LEU A 112 3.55 -13.34 1.70
CA LEU A 112 2.61 -13.88 2.68
C LEU A 112 2.06 -15.23 2.19
N ALA A 113 1.85 -16.16 3.12
CA ALA A 113 1.61 -17.56 2.82
C ALA A 113 0.27 -17.80 2.11
N ASP A 114 -0.81 -17.23 2.65
CA ASP A 114 -2.18 -17.49 2.24
C ASP A 114 -3.09 -16.28 2.57
N PRO A 115 -4.33 -16.25 2.05
CA PRO A 115 -5.28 -15.18 2.34
C PRO A 115 -5.50 -14.94 3.84
N ASP A 116 -5.61 -15.99 4.65
CA ASP A 116 -5.93 -15.88 6.09
C ASP A 116 -4.79 -15.18 6.85
N SER A 117 -3.54 -15.58 6.56
CA SER A 117 -2.33 -14.95 7.07
C SER A 117 -2.25 -13.47 6.66
N ALA A 118 -2.70 -13.14 5.45
CA ALA A 118 -2.71 -11.76 4.96
C ALA A 118 -3.83 -10.92 5.59
N GLU A 119 -4.99 -11.50 5.88
CA GLU A 119 -6.09 -10.86 6.58
C GLU A 119 -5.73 -10.58 8.04
N ALA A 120 -5.16 -11.56 8.76
CA ALA A 120 -4.64 -11.36 10.10
C ALA A 120 -3.57 -10.26 10.16
N PHE A 121 -2.70 -10.22 9.15
CA PHE A 121 -1.68 -9.18 9.02
C PHE A 121 -2.27 -7.79 8.77
N ILE A 122 -3.35 -7.68 7.99
CA ILE A 122 -4.09 -6.42 7.79
C ILE A 122 -4.73 -5.97 9.10
N ASP A 123 -5.39 -6.87 9.81
CA ASP A 123 -6.07 -6.56 11.08
C ASP A 123 -5.08 -6.04 12.12
N GLN A 124 -3.89 -6.67 12.27
CA GLN A 124 -2.83 -6.19 13.15
C GLN A 124 -2.42 -4.75 12.83
N LEU A 125 -2.19 -4.46 11.54
CA LEU A 125 -1.81 -3.12 11.07
C LEU A 125 -2.89 -2.06 11.33
N GLU A 126 -4.17 -2.44 11.26
CA GLU A 126 -5.30 -1.55 11.55
C GLU A 126 -5.46 -1.27 13.05
N HIS A 127 -5.05 -2.19 13.92
CA HIS A 127 -5.15 -2.04 15.38
C HIS A 127 -3.89 -1.44 16.04
N GLY A 128 -2.90 -1.04 15.24
CA GLY A 128 -1.69 -0.38 15.76
C GLY A 128 -0.62 -1.34 16.28
N GLU A 129 -0.76 -2.63 16.03
CA GLU A 129 0.28 -3.62 16.29
C GLU A 129 1.19 -3.68 15.06
N ASP A 130 2.48 -3.34 15.20
CA ASP A 130 3.44 -3.54 14.10
C ASP A 130 3.94 -4.99 14.15
N PRO A 131 3.53 -5.87 13.21
CA PRO A 131 3.96 -7.26 13.16
C PRO A 131 5.43 -7.44 12.74
N THR A 132 6.19 -6.34 12.59
CA THR A 132 7.62 -6.34 12.27
C THR A 132 8.52 -6.09 13.49
N LEU A 133 7.94 -5.86 14.67
CA LEU A 133 8.64 -5.70 15.95
C LEU A 133 8.45 -6.93 16.84
#